data_AF-A0AAV2IK43-F1
#
_entry.id   AF-A0AAV2IK43-F1
#
_cell.length_a   1.000
_cell.length_b   1.000
_cell.length_c   1.000
_cell.angle_alpha   90.00
_cell.angle_beta   90.00
_cell.angle_gamma   90.00
#
_symmetry.space_group_name_H-M   'P 1'
#
loop_
_entity.id
_entity.type
_entity.pdbx_description
1 polymer ?
#
loop_
_entity_poly.entity_id
_entity_poly.type
_entity_poly.pdbx_seq_one_letter_code
_entity_poly.pdbx_strand_id
1 'polypeptide(L)'
;MKGKVGCDNFIRVLVRKSSERVYICGTNSFQPRCRHYEITDNGHFKMVKKEESEGGTGVCPFDPKHNSTAIFTDGKLYSATVADADARDPLILQKTNENVLVRTQPRDSIFLNEPNFVSSFEKDDKVFFFFRETAVENINCGKTVFSRVARVCKQDKGGAVRSFQNTFTSFFKARLNCSIPGEFPFYFNEIQSTTHFGQGNYRPTKDSGDRSDMIYAVFSSPENGLGGSAVCAYKYSEVLEVFRGRFKGQESFYHNWLPVPWEDTPTPHPEQCMNSSQDMSFKTSNFIKSHPLMDDTVQPKGSMPMLVFPSFRSKLTQIAVDWQVLAADKRYYDVMFVGTDDGRVIKAINKGEGSKIESVVIEDIQVLEPGDAVVSLKVLSDRAEQEQQKLVVVSKKSLVSIPLHRCSKAKSCSSCVGLQDPYCAWNQEMKQCLSAETGLQSIITGKHGSCKEIDAVNEVTPTPEPLPVLTKCTCPPSPGIEDFKENPGTGNEPDKATETPPKEPTSDEIKCPIDEEGQIGAAQQTVQAGGTALEIVITAVIVSIIVSLVIGFFIGYKFHSCRGGRESDVFYEVSSLQRGRNRLSSGDNPYFHTDPKNMPHPPKQMNYVVNLKSGKGNSGVETKPVTKSNKVYL
;
A
#
# COMPACT_ATOMS: atom_id res chain seq x y z
N MET A 1 -24.99 10.05 13.25
CA MET A 1 -24.09 9.99 14.43
C MET A 1 -22.92 9.08 14.08
N LYS A 2 -21.73 9.62 13.78
CA LYS A 2 -20.52 8.78 13.74
C LYS A 2 -20.30 8.26 15.17
N GLY A 3 -20.11 6.95 15.36
CA GLY A 3 -20.00 6.33 16.68
C GLY A 3 -18.89 6.97 17.54
N LYS A 4 -18.92 6.75 18.87
CA LYS A 4 -17.94 7.30 19.85
C LYS A 4 -16.47 7.18 19.41
N VAL A 5 -16.12 6.22 18.55
CA VAL A 5 -14.77 6.02 18.00
C VAL A 5 -14.48 7.03 16.89
N GLY A 6 -13.55 7.96 17.14
CA GLY A 6 -13.05 8.93 16.15
C GLY A 6 -13.31 10.39 16.49
N CYS A 7 -14.07 10.68 17.54
CA CYS A 7 -14.36 12.04 18.01
C CYS A 7 -13.33 12.57 19.03
N ASP A 8 -12.10 12.06 19.01
CA ASP A 8 -11.01 12.57 19.84
C ASP A 8 -10.13 13.57 19.07
N ASN A 9 -9.15 14.14 19.77
CA ASN A 9 -8.10 14.94 19.15
C ASN A 9 -6.88 14.10 18.80
N PHE A 10 -6.81 13.63 17.55
CA PHE A 10 -5.66 12.90 17.03
C PHE A 10 -4.63 13.89 16.49
N ILE A 11 -3.43 13.91 17.08
CA ILE A 11 -2.32 14.72 16.57
C ILE A 11 -1.84 14.15 15.25
N ARG A 12 -1.84 14.99 14.20
CA ARG A 12 -1.53 14.59 12.82
C ARG A 12 -0.40 15.40 12.20
N VAL A 13 -0.14 16.59 12.74
CA VAL A 13 0.97 17.44 12.30
C VAL A 13 1.77 17.85 13.51
N LEU A 14 3.07 17.60 13.46
CA LEU A 14 4.05 18.14 14.39
C LEU A 14 5.27 18.55 13.56
N VAL A 15 5.52 19.85 13.48
CA VAL A 15 6.66 20.39 12.73
C VAL A 15 7.46 21.33 13.62
N ARG A 16 8.79 21.26 13.51
CA ARG A 16 9.70 22.14 14.25
C ARG A 16 9.94 23.40 13.43
N LYS A 17 9.61 24.57 13.98
CA LYS A 17 9.79 25.88 13.34
C LYS A 17 11.17 26.49 13.63
N SER A 18 11.69 26.24 14.83
CA SER A 18 13.03 26.63 15.26
C SER A 18 13.55 25.64 16.31
N SER A 19 14.77 25.83 16.82
CA SER A 19 15.30 25.03 17.95
C SER A 19 14.32 24.97 19.13
N GLU A 20 13.63 26.07 19.41
CA GLU A 20 12.79 26.23 20.60
C GLU A 20 11.29 26.26 20.28
N ARG A 21 10.87 26.26 19.02
CA ARG A 21 9.43 26.35 18.66
C ARG A 21 8.96 25.19 17.81
N VAL A 22 7.79 24.67 18.17
CA VAL A 22 7.06 23.63 17.45
C VAL A 22 5.63 24.08 17.16
N TYR A 23 5.13 23.62 16.03
CA TYR A 23 3.76 23.86 15.58
C TYR A 23 3.05 22.51 15.47
N ILE A 24 1.95 22.39 16.21
CA ILE A 24 1.23 21.13 16.40
C ILE A 24 -0.22 21.34 15.98
N CYS A 25 -0.73 20.41 15.17
CA CYS A 25 -2.14 20.36 14.81
C CYS A 25 -2.74 18.97 15.05
N GLY A 26 -4.00 18.97 15.45
CA GLY A 26 -4.78 17.76 15.63
C GLY A 26 -6.19 17.87 15.06
N THR A 27 -6.83 16.72 14.88
CA THR A 27 -8.18 16.61 14.28
C THR A 27 -9.24 17.30 15.12
N ASN A 28 -9.03 17.38 16.45
CA ASN A 28 -9.92 17.99 17.43
C ASN A 28 -11.40 17.67 17.14
N SER A 29 -11.74 16.38 17.14
CA SER A 29 -13.11 15.88 16.94
C SER A 29 -13.74 16.30 15.60
N PHE A 30 -13.02 16.13 14.49
CA PHE A 30 -13.41 16.59 13.16
C PHE A 30 -13.54 18.13 13.05
N GLN A 31 -12.84 18.88 13.88
CA GLN A 31 -12.72 20.33 13.78
C GLN A 31 -11.25 20.74 13.98
N PRO A 32 -10.39 20.58 12.96
CA PRO A 32 -8.95 20.66 13.10
C PRO A 32 -8.49 21.99 13.69
N ARG A 33 -7.54 21.93 14.64
CA ARG A 33 -6.96 23.09 15.33
C ARG A 33 -5.45 22.98 15.36
N CYS A 34 -4.80 24.14 15.29
CA CYS A 34 -3.35 24.26 15.36
C CYS A 34 -2.93 25.20 16.49
N ARG A 35 -1.76 24.94 17.08
CA ARG A 35 -1.18 25.71 18.18
C ARG A 35 0.34 25.74 18.07
N HIS A 36 0.93 26.79 18.63
CA HIS A 36 2.38 26.95 18.76
C HIS A 36 2.80 26.62 20.19
N TYR A 37 3.92 25.93 20.30
CA TYR A 37 4.52 25.51 21.55
C TYR A 37 5.99 25.90 21.56
N GLU A 38 6.47 26.34 22.73
CA GLU A 38 7.87 26.51 23.03
C GLU A 38 8.39 25.26 23.74
N ILE A 39 9.56 24.79 23.34
CA ILE A 39 10.30 23.70 23.98
C ILE A 39 11.12 24.33 25.08
N THR A 40 10.81 24.02 26.34
CA THR A 40 11.59 24.49 27.48
C THR A 40 12.91 23.74 27.60
N ASP A 41 13.86 24.26 28.39
CA ASP A 41 15.16 23.63 28.64
C ASP A 41 15.05 22.18 29.16
N ASN A 42 13.96 21.87 29.85
CA ASN A 42 13.66 20.53 30.37
C ASN A 42 13.00 19.61 29.31
N GLY A 43 12.87 20.05 28.06
CA GLY A 43 12.23 19.32 26.97
C GLY A 43 10.69 19.32 27.01
N HIS A 44 10.07 20.11 27.90
CA HIS A 44 8.61 20.18 27.99
C HIS A 44 8.03 21.17 26.98
N PHE A 45 6.83 20.88 26.49
CA PHE A 45 6.11 21.78 25.57
C PHE A 45 5.25 22.78 26.36
N LYS A 46 5.62 24.04 26.33
CA LYS A 46 4.83 25.15 26.87
C LYS A 46 4.05 25.82 25.76
N MET A 47 2.73 25.84 25.85
CA MET A 47 1.89 26.50 24.85
C MET A 47 2.16 28.02 24.84
N VAL A 48 2.42 28.58 23.67
CA VAL A 48 2.41 30.04 23.47
C VAL A 48 0.95 30.51 23.61
N LYS A 49 0.71 31.67 24.24
CA LYS A 49 -0.61 32.13 24.77
C LYS A 49 -1.85 31.59 24.01
N LYS A 50 -2.89 31.20 24.76
CA LYS A 50 -4.16 30.57 24.29
C LYS A 50 -4.88 31.30 23.14
N GLU A 51 -4.61 32.58 22.95
CA GLU A 51 -5.14 33.43 21.87
C GLU A 51 -4.54 33.11 20.48
N GLU A 52 -3.42 32.38 20.41
CA GLU A 52 -2.79 31.90 19.16
C GLU A 52 -3.32 30.53 18.68
N SER A 53 -4.49 30.08 19.16
CA SER A 53 -5.10 28.86 18.63
C SER A 53 -5.76 29.16 17.28
N GLU A 54 -5.18 28.63 16.22
CA GLU A 54 -5.59 28.88 14.84
C GLU A 54 -6.50 27.75 14.31
N GLY A 55 -7.30 28.07 13.29
CA GLY A 55 -8.00 27.05 12.51
C GLY A 55 -7.00 26.14 11.79
N GLY A 56 -7.22 24.83 11.85
CA GLY A 56 -6.35 23.83 11.21
C GLY A 56 -6.79 23.39 9.82
N THR A 57 -7.81 24.03 9.24
CA THR A 57 -8.35 23.69 7.92
C THR A 57 -7.27 23.80 6.84
N GLY A 58 -7.11 22.74 6.03
CA GLY A 58 -6.09 22.66 4.98
C GLY A 58 -4.67 22.38 5.49
N VAL A 59 -4.48 22.29 6.81
CA VAL A 59 -3.21 21.92 7.45
C VAL A 59 -3.28 20.54 8.09
N CYS A 60 -4.39 20.25 8.78
CA CYS A 60 -4.63 19.01 9.49
C CYS A 60 -5.92 18.36 8.99
N PRO A 61 -5.96 17.03 8.80
CA PRO A 61 -7.18 16.36 8.36
C PRO A 61 -8.29 16.45 9.41
N PHE A 62 -9.53 16.34 8.94
CA PHE A 62 -10.71 16.24 9.79
C PHE A 62 -10.87 14.83 10.36
N ASP A 63 -10.78 13.81 9.49
CA ASP A 63 -10.86 12.40 9.86
C ASP A 63 -9.46 11.86 10.20
N PRO A 64 -9.27 11.20 11.36
CA PRO A 64 -7.99 10.59 11.68
C PRO A 64 -7.55 9.50 10.70
N LYS A 65 -8.44 8.92 9.90
CA LYS A 65 -8.08 7.90 8.90
C LYS A 65 -7.56 8.51 7.59
N HIS A 66 -7.71 9.82 7.38
CA HIS A 66 -7.21 10.46 6.17
C HIS A 66 -5.69 10.62 6.24
N ASN A 67 -5.04 10.15 5.18
CA ASN A 67 -3.61 10.30 5.01
C ASN A 67 -3.28 11.75 4.65
N SER A 68 -2.32 12.31 5.37
CA SER A 68 -1.87 13.69 5.21
C SER A 68 -0.38 13.78 5.49
N THR A 69 0.27 14.77 4.91
CA THR A 69 1.68 15.07 5.20
C THR A 69 1.87 16.56 5.38
N ALA A 70 2.89 16.95 6.14
CA ALA A 70 3.25 18.35 6.34
C ALA A 70 4.76 18.47 6.58
N ILE A 71 5.33 19.57 6.10
CA ILE A 71 6.73 19.93 6.29
C ILE A 71 6.85 21.44 6.48
N PHE A 72 7.78 21.87 7.33
CA PHE A 72 8.09 23.28 7.53
C PHE A 72 9.51 23.54 7.03
N THR A 73 9.66 24.47 6.09
CA THR A 73 10.94 24.83 5.49
C THR A 73 10.92 26.29 5.03
N ASP A 74 12.07 26.97 5.05
CA ASP A 74 12.24 28.36 4.60
C ASP A 74 11.19 29.33 5.18
N GLY A 75 10.82 29.14 6.45
CA GLY A 75 9.82 29.96 7.16
C GLY A 75 8.38 29.75 6.68
N LYS A 76 8.12 28.70 5.91
CA LYS A 76 6.81 28.38 5.32
C LYS A 76 6.38 26.98 5.72
N LEU A 77 5.09 26.83 6.02
CA LEU A 77 4.46 25.54 6.22
C LEU A 77 3.87 25.05 4.91
N TYR A 78 4.23 23.83 4.53
CA TYR A 78 3.62 23.10 3.43
C TYR A 78 2.81 21.94 4.00
N SER A 79 1.54 21.85 3.65
CA SER A 79 0.64 20.77 4.09
C SER A 79 -0.14 20.21 2.91
N ALA A 80 -0.38 18.91 2.93
CA ALA A 80 -1.20 18.23 1.95
C ALA A 80 -2.26 17.39 2.67
N THR A 81 -3.51 17.82 2.56
CA THR A 81 -4.66 17.24 3.27
C THR A 81 -5.97 17.69 2.60
N VAL A 82 -7.08 17.71 3.33
CA VAL A 82 -8.41 18.13 2.86
C VAL A 82 -8.86 19.41 3.57
N ALA A 83 -9.61 20.26 2.86
CA ALA A 83 -10.18 21.50 3.40
C ALA A 83 -11.59 21.32 3.98
N ASP A 84 -12.24 20.19 3.73
CA ASP A 84 -13.60 19.91 4.17
C ASP A 84 -13.72 18.54 4.87
N ALA A 85 -14.75 18.40 5.71
CA ALA A 85 -14.99 17.19 6.48
C ALA A 85 -15.37 15.97 5.61
N ASP A 86 -15.92 16.22 4.42
CA ASP A 86 -16.30 15.21 3.45
C ASP A 86 -15.16 14.83 2.49
N ALA A 87 -13.98 15.46 2.61
CA ALA A 87 -12.82 15.26 1.75
C ALA A 87 -13.06 15.45 0.25
N ARG A 88 -13.98 16.34 -0.12
CA ARG A 88 -14.24 16.70 -1.53
C ARG A 88 -13.32 17.81 -2.05
N ASP A 89 -12.63 18.52 -1.15
CA ASP A 89 -11.63 19.55 -1.50
C ASP A 89 -10.23 19.15 -0.98
N PRO A 90 -9.55 18.16 -1.61
CA PRO A 90 -8.16 17.89 -1.33
C PRO A 90 -7.29 19.05 -1.82
N LEU A 91 -6.23 19.38 -1.07
CA LEU A 91 -5.31 20.42 -1.44
C LEU A 91 -3.89 20.16 -0.96
N ILE A 92 -2.96 20.79 -1.68
CA ILE A 92 -1.66 21.17 -1.14
C ILE A 92 -1.75 22.67 -0.82
N LEU A 93 -1.27 23.06 0.35
CA LEU A 93 -1.29 24.40 0.90
C LEU A 93 0.11 24.81 1.31
N GLN A 94 0.51 26.01 0.91
CA GLN A 94 1.62 26.76 1.48
C GLN A 94 1.05 27.88 2.35
N LYS A 95 1.54 27.96 3.58
CA LYS A 95 1.20 29.01 4.55
C LYS A 95 2.47 29.69 5.04
N THR A 96 2.58 31.00 4.84
CA THR A 96 3.67 31.81 5.38
C THR A 96 3.39 32.23 6.83
N ASN A 97 4.41 32.71 7.55
CA ASN A 97 4.23 33.28 8.90
C ASN A 97 3.32 34.53 8.91
N GLU A 98 3.22 35.24 7.79
CA GLU A 98 2.33 36.40 7.59
C GLU A 98 0.88 35.98 7.24
N ASN A 99 0.56 34.69 7.33
CA ASN A 99 -0.73 34.11 6.93
C ASN A 99 -1.10 34.30 5.45
N VAL A 100 -0.11 34.50 4.57
CA VAL A 100 -0.32 34.44 3.12
C VAL A 100 -0.46 32.97 2.72
N LEU A 101 -1.52 32.66 1.98
CA LEU A 101 -1.90 31.31 1.60
C LEU A 101 -1.82 31.13 0.08
N VAL A 102 -1.10 30.11 -0.35
CA VAL A 102 -1.07 29.64 -1.75
C VAL A 102 -1.48 28.19 -1.76
N ARG A 103 -2.44 27.80 -2.61
CA ARG A 103 -2.96 26.43 -2.65
C ARG A 103 -3.09 25.90 -4.08
N THR A 104 -3.35 24.59 -4.20
CA THR A 104 -3.82 24.00 -5.46
C THR A 104 -5.23 24.48 -5.80
N GLN A 105 -5.59 24.44 -7.09
CA GLN A 105 -6.90 24.84 -7.57
C GLN A 105 -8.01 24.05 -6.84
N PRO A 106 -8.99 24.73 -6.21
CA PRO A 106 -10.05 24.05 -5.47
C PRO A 106 -10.93 23.18 -6.36
N ARG A 107 -11.24 21.97 -5.87
CA ARG A 107 -12.16 21.00 -6.50
C ARG A 107 -11.84 20.71 -7.98
N ASP A 108 -10.57 20.74 -8.35
CA ASP A 108 -10.10 20.45 -9.69
C ASP A 108 -9.43 19.06 -9.73
N SER A 109 -10.11 18.10 -10.35
CA SER A 109 -9.63 16.71 -10.44
C SER A 109 -8.38 16.56 -11.30
N ILE A 110 -8.07 17.52 -12.19
CA ILE A 110 -6.83 17.50 -12.96
C ILE A 110 -5.64 17.75 -12.02
N PHE A 111 -5.81 18.64 -11.03
CA PHE A 111 -4.80 18.88 -10.00
C PHE A 111 -4.70 17.72 -9.01
N LEU A 112 -5.82 17.36 -8.37
CA LEU A 112 -5.88 16.34 -7.31
C LEU A 112 -7.22 15.62 -7.35
N ASN A 113 -7.21 14.29 -7.47
CA ASN A 113 -8.43 13.48 -7.55
C ASN A 113 -8.46 12.35 -6.51
N GLU A 114 -9.14 12.60 -5.38
CA GLU A 114 -9.20 11.66 -4.24
C GLU A 114 -7.80 11.19 -3.77
N PRO A 115 -6.82 12.11 -3.54
CA PRO A 115 -5.45 11.72 -3.22
C PRO A 115 -5.31 11.16 -1.79
N ASN A 116 -4.40 10.21 -1.64
CA ASN A 116 -3.85 9.75 -0.36
C ASN A 116 -2.39 10.17 -0.27
N PHE A 117 -2.09 11.18 0.54
CA PHE A 117 -0.73 11.71 0.71
C PHE A 117 0.10 10.82 1.64
N VAL A 118 1.27 10.37 1.16
CA VAL A 118 2.16 9.48 1.94
C VAL A 118 3.34 10.21 2.54
N SER A 119 3.92 11.19 1.86
CA SER A 119 5.10 11.91 2.37
C SER A 119 5.34 13.24 1.64
N SER A 120 6.12 14.12 2.27
CA SER A 120 6.58 15.38 1.68
C SER A 120 8.00 15.71 2.14
N PHE A 121 8.85 16.16 1.20
CA PHE A 121 10.25 16.50 1.49
C PHE A 121 10.70 17.74 0.75
N GLU A 122 11.66 18.42 1.33
CA GLU A 122 12.38 19.51 0.70
C GLU A 122 13.59 18.96 -0.05
N LYS A 123 13.84 19.47 -1.26
CA LYS A 123 15.10 19.27 -1.98
C LYS A 123 15.37 20.46 -2.89
N ASP A 124 16.59 20.99 -2.81
CA ASP A 124 17.05 22.18 -3.52
C ASP A 124 16.14 23.39 -3.32
N ASP A 125 15.52 23.91 -4.37
CA ASP A 125 14.60 25.07 -4.39
C ASP A 125 13.11 24.64 -4.44
N LYS A 126 12.82 23.36 -4.18
CA LYS A 126 11.50 22.75 -4.35
C LYS A 126 11.04 21.97 -3.10
N VAL A 127 9.72 21.80 -3.01
CA VAL A 127 9.08 20.86 -2.07
C VAL A 127 8.35 19.80 -2.89
N PHE A 128 8.62 18.54 -2.59
CA PHE A 128 8.03 17.38 -3.25
C PHE A 128 6.96 16.75 -2.37
N PHE A 129 5.90 16.25 -3.02
CA PHE A 129 4.78 15.54 -2.39
C PHE A 129 4.57 14.21 -3.08
N PHE A 130 4.47 13.14 -2.31
CA PHE A 130 4.20 11.80 -2.79
C PHE A 130 2.79 11.39 -2.37
N PHE A 131 2.03 10.88 -3.32
CA PHE A 131 0.65 10.46 -3.07
C PHE A 131 0.18 9.47 -4.13
N ARG A 132 -0.93 8.80 -3.87
CA ARG A 132 -1.69 8.05 -4.89
C ARG A 132 -3.06 8.69 -5.06
N GLU A 133 -3.56 8.74 -6.29
CA GLU A 133 -4.84 9.37 -6.63
C GLU A 133 -5.55 8.57 -7.74
N THR A 134 -6.84 8.82 -7.94
CA THR A 134 -7.58 8.29 -9.09
C THR A 134 -7.08 8.96 -10.38
N ALA A 135 -6.57 8.16 -11.32
CA ALA A 135 -5.94 8.64 -12.55
C ALA A 135 -6.97 9.16 -13.56
N VAL A 136 -7.09 10.49 -13.69
CA VAL A 136 -7.99 11.13 -14.64
C VAL A 136 -7.66 10.80 -16.09
N GLU A 137 -6.37 10.59 -16.40
CA GLU A 137 -5.90 10.26 -17.73
C GLU A 137 -6.28 8.86 -18.20
N ASN A 138 -6.73 7.99 -17.29
CA ASN A 138 -7.11 6.62 -17.58
C ASN A 138 -8.62 6.37 -17.43
N ILE A 139 -9.42 7.38 -17.09
CA ILE A 139 -10.86 7.20 -16.81
C ILE A 139 -11.60 6.55 -18.00
N ASN A 140 -11.23 6.91 -19.24
CA ASN A 140 -11.81 6.33 -20.47
C ASN A 140 -11.55 4.82 -20.61
N CYS A 141 -10.53 4.29 -19.93
CA CYS A 141 -10.16 2.87 -19.92
C CYS A 141 -10.58 2.16 -18.63
N GLY A 142 -11.11 2.89 -17.64
CA GLY A 142 -11.52 2.37 -16.33
C GLY A 142 -10.89 3.12 -15.16
N LYS A 143 -11.55 3.06 -13.99
CA LYS A 143 -11.03 3.67 -12.75
C LYS A 143 -9.79 2.93 -12.28
N THR A 144 -8.63 3.58 -12.34
CA THR A 144 -7.37 3.09 -11.76
C THR A 144 -6.78 4.14 -10.84
N VAL A 145 -6.04 3.69 -9.84
CA VAL A 145 -5.22 4.55 -9.00
C VAL A 145 -3.82 4.61 -9.60
N PHE A 146 -3.18 5.77 -9.60
CA PHE A 146 -1.75 5.91 -9.91
C PHE A 146 -1.02 6.64 -8.78
N SER A 147 0.23 6.25 -8.58
CA SER A 147 1.15 6.94 -7.70
C SER A 147 1.80 8.12 -8.40
N ARG A 148 1.93 9.23 -7.67
CA ARG A 148 2.42 10.52 -8.15
C ARG A 148 3.56 11.01 -7.28
N VAL A 149 4.48 11.70 -7.93
CA VAL A 149 5.33 12.71 -7.31
C VAL A 149 4.88 14.05 -7.85
N ALA A 150 4.59 15.00 -6.96
CA ALA A 150 4.35 16.38 -7.32
C ALA A 150 5.42 17.29 -6.73
N ARG A 151 5.57 18.48 -7.28
CA ARG A 151 6.49 19.50 -6.78
C ARG A 151 5.85 20.88 -6.79
N VAL A 152 6.38 21.76 -5.94
CA VAL A 152 6.18 23.22 -5.97
C VAL A 152 7.51 23.91 -5.72
N CYS A 153 7.70 25.10 -6.28
CA CYS A 153 8.85 25.94 -5.98
C CYS A 153 8.67 26.65 -4.63
N LYS A 154 9.74 26.71 -3.83
CA LYS A 154 9.68 27.35 -2.51
C LYS A 154 9.40 28.84 -2.58
N GLN A 155 9.83 29.51 -3.65
CA GLN A 155 9.62 30.94 -3.86
C GLN A 155 8.30 31.27 -4.57
N ASP A 156 7.40 30.30 -4.72
CA ASP A 156 6.07 30.52 -5.27
C ASP A 156 5.22 31.35 -4.29
N LYS A 157 4.81 32.53 -4.75
CA LYS A 157 3.94 33.50 -4.05
C LYS A 157 2.55 33.56 -4.69
N GLY A 158 2.23 32.63 -5.58
CA GLY A 158 1.06 32.67 -6.46
C GLY A 158 1.27 33.55 -7.69
N GLY A 159 0.23 33.65 -8.52
CA GLY A 159 0.27 34.44 -9.76
C GLY A 159 0.06 35.94 -9.52
N ALA A 160 0.61 36.79 -10.39
CA ALA A 160 0.43 38.25 -10.30
C ALA A 160 -1.02 38.70 -10.54
N VAL A 161 -1.77 37.97 -11.36
CA VAL A 161 -3.15 38.31 -11.68
C VAL A 161 -4.07 37.83 -10.55
N ARG A 162 -5.07 38.64 -10.21
CA ARG A 162 -6.03 38.40 -9.11
C ARG A 162 -6.68 37.01 -9.13
N SER A 163 -6.91 36.43 -10.31
CA SER A 163 -7.46 35.07 -10.47
C SER A 163 -6.51 33.94 -10.05
N PHE A 164 -5.21 34.21 -9.94
CA PHE A 164 -4.16 33.24 -9.60
C PHE A 164 -3.39 33.61 -8.32
N GLN A 165 -3.74 34.72 -7.65
CA GLN A 165 -2.98 35.26 -6.51
C GLN A 165 -2.74 34.26 -5.37
N ASN A 166 -3.72 33.38 -5.12
CA ASN A 166 -3.66 32.37 -4.07
C ASN A 166 -3.50 30.95 -4.63
N THR A 167 -3.08 30.80 -5.88
CA THR A 167 -2.92 29.50 -6.56
C THR A 167 -1.46 29.29 -6.97
N PHE A 168 -0.92 28.09 -6.73
CA PHE A 168 0.44 27.76 -7.16
C PHE A 168 0.61 27.96 -8.66
N THR A 169 1.72 28.58 -9.06
CA THR A 169 2.14 28.70 -10.46
C THR A 169 3.30 27.78 -10.80
N SER A 170 3.71 26.93 -9.86
CA SER A 170 4.80 25.95 -10.02
C SER A 170 4.40 24.52 -9.66
N PHE A 171 3.09 24.25 -9.55
CA PHE A 171 2.59 22.91 -9.25
C PHE A 171 2.60 22.02 -10.49
N PHE A 172 3.34 20.91 -10.39
CA PHE A 172 3.37 19.86 -11.40
C PHE A 172 3.39 18.49 -10.74
N LYS A 173 2.83 17.48 -11.40
CA LYS A 173 2.88 16.08 -10.98
C LYS A 173 3.24 15.14 -12.12
N ALA A 174 3.94 14.07 -11.78
CA ALA A 174 4.32 13.01 -12.70
C ALA A 174 3.93 11.64 -12.12
N ARG A 175 3.69 10.65 -12.98
CA ARG A 175 3.45 9.27 -12.56
C ARG A 175 4.75 8.61 -12.12
N LEU A 176 4.72 7.89 -11.01
CA LEU A 176 5.80 6.97 -10.60
C LEU A 176 5.50 5.57 -11.18
N ASN A 177 6.47 4.99 -11.89
CA ASN A 177 6.35 3.61 -12.37
C ASN A 177 7.06 2.65 -11.41
N CYS A 178 6.32 1.66 -10.88
CA CYS A 178 6.89 0.52 -10.20
C CYS A 178 6.27 -0.75 -10.79
N SER A 179 6.96 -1.38 -11.73
CA SER A 179 6.41 -2.51 -12.48
C SER A 179 7.46 -3.58 -12.76
N ILE A 180 7.05 -4.85 -12.71
CA ILE A 180 7.87 -5.95 -13.23
C ILE A 180 7.85 -5.85 -14.75
N PRO A 181 9.02 -5.75 -15.42
CA PRO A 181 9.08 -5.64 -16.87
C PRO A 181 8.66 -6.95 -17.56
N GLY A 182 8.21 -6.83 -18.80
CA GLY A 182 7.75 -7.95 -19.63
C GLY A 182 6.95 -7.43 -20.83
N GLU A 183 6.48 -8.32 -21.70
CA GLU A 183 5.55 -7.96 -22.78
C GLU A 183 4.27 -7.32 -22.22
N PHE A 184 3.82 -7.81 -21.07
CA PHE A 184 2.74 -7.25 -20.27
C PHE A 184 3.26 -6.92 -18.88
N PRO A 185 3.65 -5.65 -18.62
CA PRO A 185 4.21 -5.28 -17.33
C PRO A 185 3.17 -5.44 -16.20
N PHE A 186 3.61 -5.94 -15.05
CA PHE A 186 2.79 -6.02 -13.85
C PHE A 186 3.05 -4.81 -12.96
N TYR A 187 2.05 -3.94 -12.78
CA TYR A 187 2.20 -2.66 -12.07
C TYR A 187 1.78 -2.72 -10.59
N PHE A 188 2.62 -2.20 -9.71
CA PHE A 188 2.29 -1.87 -8.32
C PHE A 188 1.92 -0.38 -8.25
N ASN A 189 0.62 -0.10 -8.39
CA ASN A 189 0.14 1.25 -8.64
C ASN A 189 -0.04 2.12 -7.38
N GLU A 190 -0.11 1.53 -6.19
CA GLU A 190 -0.47 2.23 -4.96
C GLU A 190 0.71 2.41 -4.00
N ILE A 191 1.29 3.61 -3.99
CA ILE A 191 2.37 3.97 -3.06
C ILE A 191 1.84 4.03 -1.61
N GLN A 192 2.58 3.42 -0.68
CA GLN A 192 2.23 3.32 0.74
C GLN A 192 3.15 4.16 1.63
N SER A 193 4.42 4.30 1.26
CA SER A 193 5.40 5.08 2.00
C SER A 193 6.64 5.36 1.15
N THR A 194 7.42 6.35 1.55
CA THR A 194 8.72 6.64 0.95
C THR A 194 9.75 7.05 2.00
N THR A 195 11.02 6.92 1.67
CA THR A 195 12.10 7.59 2.40
C THR A 195 12.14 9.08 2.05
N HIS A 196 12.88 9.84 2.84
CA HIS A 196 13.41 11.14 2.39
C HIS A 196 14.46 10.92 1.29
N PHE A 197 14.84 12.00 0.59
CA PHE A 197 16.00 11.97 -0.30
C PHE A 197 17.26 11.68 0.53
N GLY A 198 17.88 10.53 0.29
CA GLY A 198 19.12 10.13 0.93
C GLY A 198 20.26 10.04 -0.08
N GLN A 199 21.48 10.31 0.38
CA GLN A 199 22.71 10.14 -0.38
C GLN A 199 23.11 8.66 -0.33
N GLY A 200 22.63 7.90 -1.31
CA GLY A 200 22.73 6.45 -1.34
C GLY A 200 23.16 5.91 -2.69
N ASN A 201 23.23 4.58 -2.76
CA ASN A 201 23.61 3.86 -3.96
C ASN A 201 22.84 2.57 -4.11
N TYR A 202 22.22 2.45 -5.27
CA TYR A 202 21.61 1.20 -5.69
C TYR A 202 22.62 0.05 -5.74
N ARG A 203 23.87 0.35 -6.11
CA ARG A 203 24.96 -0.64 -6.22
C ARG A 203 25.90 -0.50 -5.03
N PRO A 204 26.35 -1.60 -4.40
CA PRO A 204 27.45 -1.52 -3.46
C PRO A 204 28.71 -1.00 -4.14
N THR A 205 29.39 -0.05 -3.51
CA THR A 205 30.59 0.60 -4.06
C THR A 205 31.68 0.75 -3.00
N LYS A 206 32.95 0.71 -3.42
CA LYS A 206 34.08 1.05 -2.55
C LYS A 206 34.33 2.55 -2.48
N ASP A 207 33.82 3.31 -3.45
CA ASP A 207 33.97 4.74 -3.52
C ASP A 207 32.85 5.43 -2.73
N SER A 208 33.21 6.13 -1.66
CA SER A 208 32.26 6.90 -0.87
C SER A 208 31.74 8.14 -1.58
N GLY A 209 32.40 8.58 -2.66
CA GLY A 209 32.02 9.73 -3.47
C GLY A 209 31.01 9.43 -4.58
N ASP A 210 30.92 8.17 -5.03
CA ASP A 210 29.91 7.73 -6.00
C ASP A 210 28.56 7.60 -5.31
N ARG A 211 27.96 8.69 -4.80
CA ARG A 211 26.63 8.72 -4.17
C ARG A 211 25.67 9.51 -5.02
N SER A 212 24.39 9.13 -4.97
CA SER A 212 23.32 9.88 -5.63
C SER A 212 22.16 10.13 -4.69
N ASP A 213 21.42 11.21 -4.93
CA ASP A 213 20.16 11.45 -4.25
C ASP A 213 19.12 10.43 -4.71
N MET A 214 18.70 9.57 -3.78
CA MET A 214 17.80 8.45 -4.01
C MET A 214 16.57 8.56 -3.11
N ILE A 215 15.45 8.03 -3.60
CA ILE A 215 14.26 7.74 -2.80
C ILE A 215 13.94 6.26 -2.95
N TYR A 216 13.68 5.58 -1.84
CA TYR A 216 13.02 4.27 -1.85
C TYR A 216 11.55 4.43 -1.51
N ALA A 217 10.69 3.72 -2.22
CA ALA A 217 9.24 3.80 -2.05
C ALA A 217 8.60 2.41 -2.08
N VAL A 218 7.63 2.22 -1.18
CA VAL A 218 6.84 1.00 -1.07
C VAL A 218 5.55 1.16 -1.86
N PHE A 219 5.23 0.16 -2.67
CA PHE A 219 4.01 0.09 -3.47
C PHE A 219 3.24 -1.19 -3.17
N SER A 220 1.94 -1.16 -3.38
CA SER A 220 1.07 -2.33 -3.38
C SER A 220 0.28 -2.43 -4.68
N SER A 221 -0.16 -3.64 -4.99
CA SER A 221 -1.21 -3.86 -5.98
C SER A 221 -2.56 -3.36 -5.46
N PRO A 222 -3.51 -3.06 -6.37
CA PRO A 222 -4.88 -2.70 -5.99
C PRO A 222 -5.57 -3.78 -5.16
N GLU A 223 -6.51 -3.39 -4.31
CA GLU A 223 -7.24 -4.32 -3.42
C GLU A 223 -7.96 -5.46 -4.16
N ASN A 224 -8.53 -5.17 -5.33
CA ASN A 224 -9.23 -6.15 -6.16
C ASN A 224 -8.29 -6.96 -7.08
N GLY A 225 -6.98 -6.69 -7.03
CA GLY A 225 -5.97 -7.35 -7.84
C GLY A 225 -5.29 -8.53 -7.13
N LEU A 226 -4.31 -9.12 -7.81
CA LEU A 226 -3.42 -10.12 -7.20
C LEU A 226 -2.66 -9.46 -6.04
N GLY A 227 -2.77 -9.99 -4.83
CA GLY A 227 -2.12 -9.45 -3.63
C GLY A 227 -0.60 -9.45 -3.75
N GLY A 228 0.02 -8.27 -3.65
CA GLY A 228 1.46 -8.14 -3.65
C GLY A 228 1.92 -6.72 -3.36
N SER A 229 3.16 -6.61 -2.91
CA SER A 229 3.84 -5.35 -2.65
C SER A 229 5.21 -5.35 -3.30
N ALA A 230 5.77 -4.17 -3.51
CA ALA A 230 7.11 -4.02 -4.05
C ALA A 230 7.81 -2.79 -3.48
N VAL A 231 9.14 -2.81 -3.51
CA VAL A 231 9.98 -1.65 -3.21
C VAL A 231 10.68 -1.23 -4.49
N CYS A 232 10.52 0.03 -4.88
CA CYS A 232 11.21 0.64 -6.02
C CYS A 232 12.09 1.79 -5.52
N ALA A 233 13.26 1.97 -6.15
CA ALA A 233 14.11 3.14 -5.91
C ALA A 233 14.08 4.08 -7.11
N TYR A 234 14.15 5.38 -6.84
CA TYR A 234 14.16 6.43 -7.86
C TYR A 234 15.33 7.37 -7.61
N LYS A 235 16.04 7.72 -8.68
CA LYS A 235 17.05 8.77 -8.64
C LYS A 235 16.37 10.13 -8.73
N TYR A 236 16.84 11.08 -7.93
CA TYR A 236 16.37 12.46 -8.02
C TYR A 236 16.59 13.07 -9.42
N SER A 237 17.69 12.74 -10.09
CA SER A 237 17.96 13.20 -11.45
C SER A 237 16.89 12.78 -12.46
N GLU A 238 16.38 11.54 -12.35
CA GLU A 238 15.32 11.00 -13.22
C GLU A 238 13.98 11.68 -12.94
N VAL A 239 13.69 11.98 -11.68
CA VAL A 239 12.51 12.77 -11.28
C VAL A 239 12.57 14.15 -11.93
N LEU A 240 13.72 14.83 -11.87
CA LEU A 240 13.91 16.14 -12.50
C LEU A 240 13.83 16.08 -14.02
N GLU A 241 14.39 15.04 -14.66
CA GLU A 241 14.32 14.86 -16.11
C GLU A 241 12.87 14.77 -16.60
N VAL A 242 12.02 14.00 -15.91
CA VAL A 242 10.59 13.94 -16.23
C VAL A 242 9.91 15.30 -16.08
N PHE A 243 10.28 16.10 -15.06
CA PHE A 243 9.74 17.46 -14.91
C PHE A 243 10.27 18.47 -15.93
N ARG A 244 11.33 18.14 -16.68
CA ARG A 244 11.80 18.89 -17.86
C ARG A 244 11.21 18.36 -19.17
N GLY A 245 10.46 17.26 -19.12
CA GLY A 245 9.82 16.63 -20.25
C GLY A 245 8.53 17.32 -20.68
N ARG A 246 7.78 16.65 -21.56
CA ARG A 246 6.51 17.19 -22.09
C ARG A 246 5.39 17.10 -21.06
N PHE A 247 4.46 18.04 -21.16
CA PHE A 247 3.21 17.98 -20.43
C PHE A 247 2.23 17.01 -21.09
N LYS A 248 1.28 16.50 -20.31
CA LYS A 248 0.14 15.74 -20.79
C LYS A 248 -1.09 16.64 -20.78
N GLY A 249 -1.84 16.64 -21.86
CA GLY A 249 -3.03 17.46 -22.01
C GLY A 249 -4.16 16.72 -22.70
N GLN A 250 -5.36 17.30 -22.60
CA GLN A 250 -6.55 16.82 -23.27
C GLN A 250 -7.24 18.03 -23.88
N GLU A 251 -7.49 18.02 -25.19
CA GLU A 251 -8.08 19.16 -25.89
C GLU A 251 -9.53 19.44 -25.44
N SER A 252 -10.28 18.37 -25.20
CA SER A 252 -11.61 18.43 -24.58
C SER A 252 -11.86 17.15 -23.79
N PHE A 253 -12.84 17.14 -22.91
CA PHE A 253 -13.18 15.95 -22.10
C PHE A 253 -13.52 14.66 -22.89
N TYR A 254 -13.86 14.75 -24.18
CA TYR A 254 -14.08 13.59 -25.07
C TYR A 254 -12.81 13.07 -25.78
N HIS A 255 -11.71 13.82 -25.75
CA HIS A 255 -10.48 13.48 -26.48
C HIS A 255 -9.57 12.57 -25.63
N ASN A 256 -8.56 11.94 -26.23
CA ASN A 256 -7.58 11.20 -25.46
C ASN A 256 -6.56 12.15 -24.82
N TRP A 257 -5.96 11.72 -23.72
CA TRP A 257 -4.83 12.41 -23.11
C TRP A 257 -3.59 12.16 -23.96
N LEU A 258 -3.02 13.22 -24.51
CA LEU A 258 -1.87 13.17 -25.41
C LEU A 258 -0.72 14.03 -24.89
N PRO A 259 0.53 13.75 -25.32
CA PRO A 259 1.65 14.64 -25.06
C PRO A 259 1.39 15.99 -25.72
N VAL A 260 1.55 17.07 -24.96
CA VAL A 260 1.48 18.44 -25.47
C VAL A 260 2.71 18.69 -26.36
N PRO A 261 2.53 19.24 -27.57
CA PRO A 261 3.65 19.60 -28.45
C PRO A 261 4.62 20.60 -27.78
N TRP A 262 5.89 20.56 -28.19
CA TRP A 262 6.90 21.47 -27.64
C TRP A 262 6.63 22.92 -28.01
N GLU A 263 6.02 23.14 -29.17
CA GLU A 263 5.63 24.45 -29.71
C GLU A 263 4.58 25.16 -28.84
N ASP A 264 3.72 24.38 -28.18
CA ASP A 264 2.68 24.86 -27.27
C ASP A 264 3.15 24.97 -25.83
N THR A 265 4.34 24.43 -25.52
CA THR A 265 4.95 24.47 -24.20
C THR A 265 5.60 25.83 -23.94
N PRO A 266 5.40 26.46 -22.76
CA PRO A 266 6.00 27.75 -22.46
C PRO A 266 7.54 27.73 -22.53
N THR A 267 8.13 28.77 -23.12
CA THR A 267 9.57 29.03 -23.12
C THR A 267 9.87 30.29 -22.31
N PRO A 268 10.79 30.27 -21.32
CA PRO A 268 11.52 29.09 -20.83
C PRO A 268 10.60 28.05 -20.17
N HIS A 269 11.05 26.79 -20.17
CA HIS A 269 10.30 25.71 -19.54
C HIS A 269 10.06 26.01 -18.06
N PRO A 270 8.84 25.83 -17.52
CA PRO A 270 8.53 26.18 -16.14
C PRO A 270 9.07 25.15 -15.12
N GLU A 271 10.11 24.38 -15.51
CA GLU A 271 10.79 23.48 -14.58
C GLU A 271 11.57 24.25 -13.52
N GLN A 272 12.31 25.26 -13.97
CA GLN A 272 13.18 26.07 -13.15
C GLN A 272 12.38 27.03 -12.28
N CYS A 273 12.74 27.13 -11.00
CA CYS A 273 12.10 28.08 -10.11
C CYS A 273 12.63 29.49 -10.36
N MET A 274 11.70 30.45 -10.45
CA MET A 274 12.03 31.87 -10.54
C MET A 274 12.17 32.47 -9.15
N ASN A 275 12.90 33.59 -9.04
CA ASN A 275 13.04 34.34 -7.78
C ASN A 275 11.68 34.85 -7.27
N SER A 276 10.78 35.21 -8.18
CA SER A 276 9.40 35.60 -7.87
C SER A 276 8.45 35.03 -8.91
N SER A 277 7.43 34.30 -8.46
CA SER A 277 6.37 33.75 -9.31
C SER A 277 5.48 34.82 -9.94
N GLN A 278 5.47 36.05 -9.39
CA GLN A 278 4.68 37.17 -9.90
C GLN A 278 5.24 37.73 -11.22
N ASP A 279 6.52 37.49 -11.50
CA ASP A 279 7.16 37.92 -12.75
C ASP A 279 6.84 36.97 -13.92
N MET A 280 6.14 35.87 -13.65
CA MET A 280 5.74 34.89 -14.64
C MET A 280 4.68 35.45 -15.60
N SER A 281 4.84 35.19 -16.90
CA SER A 281 3.86 35.63 -17.90
C SER A 281 2.50 34.98 -17.67
N PHE A 282 1.42 35.72 -17.97
CA PHE A 282 0.06 35.19 -17.90
C PHE A 282 -0.13 33.94 -18.77
N LYS A 283 0.49 33.90 -19.96
CA LYS A 283 0.45 32.73 -20.85
C LYS A 283 1.01 31.49 -20.16
N THR A 284 2.16 31.62 -19.49
CA THR A 284 2.80 30.53 -18.75
C THR A 284 1.94 30.10 -17.54
N SER A 285 1.46 31.02 -16.72
CA SER A 285 0.63 30.67 -15.55
C SER A 285 -0.70 30.02 -15.96
N ASN A 286 -1.32 30.48 -17.04
CA ASN A 286 -2.54 29.88 -17.58
C ASN A 286 -2.28 28.47 -18.12
N PHE A 287 -1.17 28.26 -18.82
CA PHE A 287 -0.76 26.95 -19.31
C PHE A 287 -0.57 25.94 -18.16
N ILE A 288 0.15 26.33 -17.10
CA ILE A 288 0.42 25.47 -15.94
C ILE A 288 -0.88 25.08 -15.25
N LYS A 289 -1.84 26.01 -15.16
CA LYS A 289 -3.17 25.71 -14.62
C LYS A 289 -3.92 24.65 -15.43
N SER A 290 -3.83 24.67 -16.75
CA SER A 290 -4.48 23.65 -17.59
C SER A 290 -3.69 22.34 -17.69
N HIS A 291 -2.37 22.36 -17.49
CA HIS A 291 -1.47 21.23 -17.75
C HIS A 291 -0.56 20.90 -16.55
N PRO A 292 -1.09 20.51 -15.38
CA PRO A 292 -0.26 20.17 -14.23
C PRO A 292 0.37 18.77 -14.31
N LEU A 293 -0.03 17.92 -15.26
CA LEU A 293 0.44 16.54 -15.39
C LEU A 293 1.57 16.42 -16.44
N MET A 294 2.66 15.73 -16.10
CA MET A 294 3.72 15.36 -17.06
C MET A 294 3.30 14.14 -17.89
N ASP A 295 3.74 14.08 -19.15
CA ASP A 295 3.45 12.93 -20.04
C ASP A 295 4.30 11.71 -19.68
N ASP A 296 5.60 11.93 -19.47
CA ASP A 296 6.56 10.88 -19.12
C ASP A 296 6.37 10.40 -17.67
N THR A 297 6.78 9.15 -17.44
CA THR A 297 6.69 8.49 -16.13
C THR A 297 8.07 8.30 -15.54
N VAL A 298 8.23 8.59 -14.26
CA VAL A 298 9.50 8.36 -13.55
C VAL A 298 9.75 6.86 -13.44
N GLN A 299 10.82 6.39 -14.07
CA GLN A 299 11.21 4.98 -14.06
C GLN A 299 12.02 4.64 -12.81
N PRO A 300 11.84 3.41 -12.27
CA PRO A 300 12.63 2.97 -11.13
C PRO A 300 14.06 2.65 -11.59
N LYS A 301 15.02 2.75 -10.67
CA LYS A 301 16.41 2.40 -10.97
C LYS A 301 16.50 0.92 -11.32
N GLY A 302 17.04 0.62 -12.51
CA GLY A 302 17.10 -0.75 -13.04
C GLY A 302 15.85 -1.19 -13.80
N SER A 303 14.86 -0.30 -13.99
CA SER A 303 13.62 -0.55 -14.75
C SER A 303 12.77 -1.72 -14.22
N MET A 304 12.97 -2.10 -12.96
CA MET A 304 12.21 -3.13 -12.26
C MET A 304 12.17 -2.84 -10.75
N PRO A 305 11.26 -3.45 -9.99
CA PRO A 305 11.27 -3.32 -8.54
C PRO A 305 12.48 -4.06 -7.96
N MET A 306 12.97 -3.52 -6.86
CA MET A 306 14.12 -4.05 -6.14
C MET A 306 13.71 -5.28 -5.34
N LEU A 307 12.69 -5.10 -4.51
CA LEU A 307 12.08 -6.17 -3.74
C LEU A 307 10.67 -6.37 -4.27
N VAL A 308 10.32 -7.62 -4.57
CA VAL A 308 8.95 -8.03 -4.85
C VAL A 308 8.51 -8.95 -3.72
N PHE A 309 7.39 -8.60 -3.10
CA PHE A 309 6.79 -9.34 -1.99
C PHE A 309 5.40 -9.84 -2.43
N PRO A 310 5.34 -11.00 -3.11
CA PRO A 310 4.07 -11.60 -3.48
C PRO A 310 3.44 -12.24 -2.24
N SER A 311 2.34 -11.67 -1.75
CA SER A 311 1.65 -12.17 -0.57
C SER A 311 0.18 -11.76 -0.61
N PHE A 312 -0.68 -12.73 -0.33
CA PHE A 312 -2.11 -12.50 -0.14
C PHE A 312 -2.48 -12.25 1.33
N ARG A 313 -1.54 -12.48 2.25
CA ARG A 313 -1.79 -12.41 3.70
C ARG A 313 -1.36 -11.07 4.30
N SER A 314 -0.35 -10.46 3.71
CA SER A 314 0.24 -9.24 4.23
C SER A 314 0.79 -8.36 3.10
N LYS A 315 0.84 -7.07 3.34
CA LYS A 315 1.36 -6.04 2.44
C LYS A 315 2.47 -5.27 3.14
N LEU A 316 3.40 -4.75 2.35
CA LEU A 316 4.42 -3.82 2.82
C LEU A 316 3.76 -2.45 3.06
N THR A 317 4.11 -1.80 4.17
CA THR A 317 3.48 -0.54 4.61
C THR A 317 4.47 0.62 4.70
N GLN A 318 5.62 0.41 5.33
CA GLN A 318 6.58 1.46 5.71
C GLN A 318 7.99 1.09 5.27
N ILE A 319 8.84 2.09 5.04
CA ILE A 319 10.26 1.87 4.76
C ILE A 319 11.13 2.89 5.50
N ALA A 320 12.25 2.41 6.04
CA ALA A 320 13.34 3.22 6.54
C ALA A 320 14.66 2.65 6.01
N VAL A 321 15.65 3.51 5.78
CA VAL A 321 16.94 3.13 5.21
C VAL A 321 18.06 3.66 6.09
N ASP A 322 19.01 2.79 6.42
CA ASP A 322 20.32 3.20 6.91
C ASP A 322 21.27 3.33 5.71
N TRP A 323 21.67 4.57 5.42
CA TRP A 323 22.34 4.92 4.18
C TRP A 323 23.83 4.68 4.28
N GLN A 324 24.39 4.03 3.27
CA GLN A 324 25.85 3.92 3.08
C GLN A 324 26.57 3.38 4.33
N VAL A 325 26.14 2.22 4.82
CA VAL A 325 26.80 1.45 5.87
C VAL A 325 28.11 0.89 5.32
N LEU A 326 29.23 1.20 5.97
CA LEU A 326 30.53 0.66 5.60
C LEU A 326 30.67 -0.77 6.13
N ALA A 327 30.80 -1.73 5.23
CA ALA A 327 30.97 -3.12 5.57
C ALA A 327 32.46 -3.53 5.64
N ALA A 328 32.75 -4.69 6.22
CA ALA A 328 34.11 -5.21 6.34
C ALA A 328 34.76 -5.58 4.99
N ASP A 329 33.96 -5.83 3.95
CA ASP A 329 34.42 -5.98 2.55
C ASP A 329 34.85 -4.65 1.87
N LYS A 330 34.82 -3.55 2.63
CA LYS A 330 35.18 -2.19 2.23
C LYS A 330 34.24 -1.57 1.21
N ARG A 331 33.00 -2.05 1.12
CA ARG A 331 31.94 -1.43 0.31
C ARG A 331 30.88 -0.78 1.19
N TYR A 332 30.20 0.20 0.61
CA TYR A 332 29.06 0.88 1.21
C TYR A 332 27.76 0.26 0.71
N TYR A 333 26.84 0.00 1.64
CA TYR A 333 25.54 -0.60 1.36
C TYR A 333 24.41 0.29 1.88
N ASP A 334 23.32 0.39 1.12
CA ASP A 334 22.05 0.88 1.64
C ASP A 334 21.31 -0.30 2.29
N VAL A 335 21.01 -0.18 3.59
CA VAL A 335 20.29 -1.21 4.35
C VAL A 335 18.84 -0.77 4.54
N MET A 336 17.92 -1.51 3.94
CA MET A 336 16.50 -1.21 3.97
C MET A 336 15.81 -2.01 5.08
N PHE A 337 14.95 -1.34 5.84
CA PHE A 337 14.01 -1.94 6.79
C PHE A 337 12.60 -1.65 6.30
N VAL A 338 11.83 -2.69 6.00
CA VAL A 338 10.50 -2.60 5.42
C VAL A 338 9.48 -3.22 6.36
N GLY A 339 8.49 -2.43 6.76
CA GLY A 339 7.41 -2.84 7.65
C GLY A 339 6.25 -3.46 6.88
N THR A 340 5.45 -4.25 7.58
CA THR A 340 4.27 -4.94 7.03
C THR A 340 3.02 -4.59 7.83
N ASP A 341 1.85 -4.88 7.26
CA ASP A 341 0.55 -4.76 7.94
C ASP A 341 0.29 -5.88 8.97
N ASP A 342 1.09 -6.95 8.98
CA ASP A 342 1.01 -8.05 9.96
C ASP A 342 2.04 -7.95 11.11
N GLY A 343 2.80 -6.85 11.18
CA GLY A 343 3.68 -6.53 12.31
C GLY A 343 5.12 -7.05 12.19
N ARG A 344 5.51 -7.53 11.00
CA ARG A 344 6.87 -7.93 10.68
C ARG A 344 7.72 -6.77 10.15
N VAL A 345 9.03 -6.92 10.32
CA VAL A 345 10.05 -6.07 9.71
C VAL A 345 10.98 -6.95 8.88
N ILE A 346 11.07 -6.61 7.60
CA ILE A 346 11.93 -7.25 6.61
C ILE A 346 13.16 -6.37 6.42
N LYS A 347 14.34 -6.94 6.63
CA LYS A 347 15.63 -6.30 6.36
C LYS A 347 16.15 -6.78 5.01
N ALA A 348 16.48 -5.86 4.12
CA ALA A 348 16.97 -6.17 2.79
C ALA A 348 18.12 -5.25 2.36
N ILE A 349 18.97 -5.75 1.48
CA ILE A 349 20.08 -5.00 0.86
C ILE A 349 20.14 -5.29 -0.63
N ASN A 350 20.88 -4.47 -1.36
CA ASN A 350 21.33 -4.82 -2.70
C ASN A 350 22.74 -5.36 -2.64
N LYS A 351 23.00 -6.45 -3.34
CA LYS A 351 24.33 -7.04 -3.46
C LYS A 351 24.61 -7.44 -4.91
N GLY A 352 25.89 -7.60 -5.22
CA GLY A 352 26.35 -7.97 -6.56
C GLY A 352 27.39 -7.01 -7.12
N GLU A 353 27.75 -7.22 -8.38
CA GLU A 353 28.82 -6.50 -9.08
C GLU A 353 28.41 -6.11 -10.49
N GLY A 354 28.85 -4.93 -10.93
CA GLY A 354 28.57 -4.41 -12.27
C GLY A 354 27.06 -4.28 -12.54
N SER A 355 26.58 -4.98 -13.56
CA SER A 355 25.17 -5.00 -13.97
C SER A 355 24.33 -6.07 -13.25
N LYS A 356 24.96 -7.01 -12.54
CA LYS A 356 24.27 -8.10 -11.82
C LYS A 356 24.04 -7.68 -10.38
N ILE A 357 23.02 -6.85 -10.15
CA ILE A 357 22.61 -6.41 -8.82
C ILE A 357 21.32 -7.12 -8.48
N GLU A 358 21.32 -7.82 -7.35
CA GLU A 358 20.15 -8.47 -6.79
C GLU A 358 19.82 -7.87 -5.42
N SER A 359 18.53 -7.71 -5.14
CA SER A 359 18.08 -7.38 -3.80
C SER A 359 17.82 -8.67 -3.03
N VAL A 360 18.37 -8.77 -1.83
CA VAL A 360 18.25 -9.96 -0.98
C VAL A 360 17.70 -9.57 0.38
N VAL A 361 16.76 -10.37 0.86
CA VAL A 361 16.24 -10.31 2.22
C VAL A 361 17.23 -11.00 3.15
N ILE A 362 17.76 -10.25 4.10
CA ILE A 362 18.69 -10.75 5.14
C ILE A 362 17.90 -11.34 6.31
N GLU A 363 16.81 -10.68 6.70
CA GLU A 363 16.05 -11.06 7.89
C GLU A 363 14.57 -10.71 7.69
N ASP A 364 13.69 -11.58 8.17
CA ASP A 364 12.24 -11.36 8.25
C ASP A 364 11.81 -11.77 9.66
N ILE A 365 11.45 -10.79 10.49
CA ILE A 365 11.13 -11.02 11.90
C ILE A 365 9.79 -10.41 12.29
N GLN A 366 9.06 -11.12 13.14
CA GLN A 366 7.90 -10.60 13.85
C GLN A 366 8.38 -9.68 14.97
N VAL A 367 8.00 -8.40 14.92
CA VAL A 367 8.39 -7.39 15.92
C VAL A 367 7.21 -6.98 16.77
N LEU A 368 6.05 -6.77 16.14
CA LEU A 368 4.80 -6.43 16.79
C LEU A 368 3.92 -7.68 16.96
N GLU A 369 2.81 -7.57 17.69
CA GLU A 369 1.83 -8.65 17.73
C GLU A 369 1.30 -8.96 16.32
N PRO A 370 1.09 -10.26 15.96
CA PRO A 370 0.55 -10.60 14.65
C PRO A 370 -0.76 -9.87 14.34
N GLY A 371 -0.80 -9.17 13.20
CA GLY A 371 -1.94 -8.35 12.77
C GLY A 371 -1.87 -6.87 13.18
N ASP A 372 -0.88 -6.47 13.98
CA ASP A 372 -0.62 -5.06 14.26
C ASP A 372 0.27 -4.43 13.19
N ALA A 373 -0.35 -3.66 12.31
CA ALA A 373 0.35 -3.00 11.21
C ALA A 373 1.44 -2.03 11.68
N VAL A 374 2.60 -2.11 11.04
CA VAL A 374 3.67 -1.12 11.15
C VAL A 374 3.21 0.17 10.47
N VAL A 375 3.04 1.24 11.25
CA VAL A 375 2.58 2.56 10.75
C VAL A 375 3.68 3.59 10.61
N SER A 376 4.84 3.38 11.26
CA SER A 376 6.03 4.20 11.07
C SER A 376 7.29 3.40 11.40
N LEU A 377 8.37 3.71 10.68
CA LEU A 377 9.71 3.17 10.91
C LEU A 377 10.71 4.33 10.98
N LYS A 378 11.62 4.28 11.95
CA LYS A 378 12.71 5.25 12.06
C LYS A 378 14.01 4.54 12.42
N VAL A 379 15.00 4.67 11.55
CA VAL A 379 16.39 4.31 11.87
C VAL A 379 16.99 5.43 12.71
N LEU A 380 17.53 5.07 13.86
CA LEU A 380 18.40 5.88 14.69
C LEU A 380 19.80 5.28 14.53
N SER A 381 20.62 5.92 13.70
CA SER A 381 22.01 5.51 13.44
C SER A 381 22.85 6.75 13.69
N ASP A 382 23.27 6.96 14.93
CA ASP A 382 24.32 7.92 15.23
C ASP A 382 25.66 7.21 15.11
N ARG A 383 26.48 7.62 14.15
CA ARG A 383 27.80 7.05 13.92
C ARG A 383 28.81 7.44 15.01
N ALA A 384 28.52 8.50 15.77
CA ALA A 384 29.33 8.92 16.91
C ALA A 384 29.06 8.07 18.17
N GLU A 385 27.88 7.46 18.28
CA GLU A 385 27.46 6.70 19.45
C GLU A 385 26.91 5.31 19.06
N GLN A 386 27.82 4.35 18.88
CA GLN A 386 27.49 2.97 18.45
C GLN A 386 26.41 2.28 19.32
N GLU A 387 26.30 2.62 20.61
CA GLU A 387 25.28 2.06 21.52
C GLU A 387 23.85 2.55 21.23
N GLN A 388 23.68 3.55 20.37
CA GLN A 388 22.37 4.13 20.03
C GLN A 388 21.79 3.60 18.71
N GLN A 389 22.45 2.67 18.02
CA GLN A 389 21.98 2.11 16.75
C GLN A 389 20.72 1.24 16.90
N LYS A 390 19.55 1.83 16.64
CA LYS A 390 18.24 1.20 16.88
C LYS A 390 17.27 1.49 15.74
N LEU A 391 16.42 0.52 15.44
CA LEU A 391 15.21 0.71 14.64
C LEU A 391 14.04 0.90 15.58
N VAL A 392 13.36 2.04 15.46
CA VAL A 392 12.08 2.29 16.14
C VAL A 392 10.95 1.86 15.21
N VAL A 393 10.12 0.94 15.70
CA VAL A 393 8.96 0.37 15.01
C VAL A 393 7.71 0.82 15.75
N VAL A 394 6.80 1.48 15.02
CA VAL A 394 5.60 2.09 15.61
C VAL A 394 4.36 1.41 15.03
N SER A 395 3.44 1.05 15.91
CA SER A 395 2.08 0.57 15.59
C SER A 395 1.04 1.55 16.14
N LYS A 396 -0.26 1.26 15.93
CA LYS A 396 -1.33 2.03 16.58
C LYS A 396 -1.42 1.79 18.10
N LYS A 397 -0.83 0.69 18.60
CA LYS A 397 -0.93 0.24 19.99
C LYS A 397 0.36 0.40 20.79
N SER A 398 1.51 0.34 20.13
CA SER A 398 2.81 0.20 20.78
C SER A 398 3.95 0.82 19.97
N LEU A 399 5.03 1.14 20.68
CA LEU A 399 6.31 1.56 20.11
C LEU A 399 7.38 0.61 20.64
N VAL A 400 8.13 0.00 19.72
CA VAL A 400 9.17 -0.98 20.04
C VAL A 400 10.48 -0.53 19.41
N SER A 401 11.58 -0.61 20.16
CA SER A 401 12.93 -0.40 19.62
C SER A 401 13.67 -1.72 19.53
N ILE A 402 14.25 -2.03 18.37
CA ILE A 402 15.08 -3.22 18.16
C ILE A 402 16.47 -2.82 17.64
N PRO A 403 17.52 -3.62 17.87
CA PRO A 403 18.83 -3.39 17.26
C PRO A 403 18.76 -3.46 15.72
N LEU A 404 19.62 -2.69 15.03
CA LEU A 404 19.74 -2.72 13.56
C LEU A 404 20.34 -4.03 13.02
N HIS A 405 21.10 -4.73 13.86
CA HIS A 405 21.77 -5.98 13.54
C HIS A 405 21.69 -6.97 14.71
N ARG A 406 21.82 -8.26 14.41
CA ARG A 406 21.78 -9.34 15.40
C ARG A 406 22.96 -10.30 15.23
N CYS A 407 24.15 -9.75 14.97
CA CYS A 407 25.38 -10.51 14.73
C CYS A 407 25.66 -11.57 15.80
N SER A 408 25.37 -11.26 17.08
CA SER A 408 25.56 -12.18 18.21
C SER A 408 24.76 -13.48 18.14
N LYS A 409 23.75 -13.59 17.26
CA LYS A 409 23.03 -14.85 16.97
C LYS A 409 23.94 -15.88 16.29
N ALA A 410 24.90 -15.44 15.47
CA ALA A 410 25.86 -16.31 14.80
C ALA A 410 27.01 -16.70 15.76
N LYS A 411 27.21 -18.01 15.95
CA LYS A 411 28.20 -18.57 16.89
C LYS A 411 29.44 -19.14 16.22
N SER A 412 29.43 -19.28 14.90
CA SER A 412 30.56 -19.79 14.11
C SER A 412 30.91 -18.85 12.95
N CYS A 413 32.14 -18.95 12.45
CA CYS A 413 32.62 -18.18 11.29
C CYS A 413 31.67 -18.32 10.10
N SER A 414 31.34 -19.56 9.71
CA SER A 414 30.45 -19.84 8.58
C SER A 414 29.04 -19.29 8.80
N SER A 415 28.50 -19.39 10.01
CA SER A 415 27.18 -18.80 10.32
C SER A 415 27.19 -17.27 10.25
N CYS A 416 28.28 -16.62 10.69
CA CYS A 416 28.40 -15.16 10.69
C CYS A 416 28.51 -14.61 9.27
N VAL A 417 29.36 -15.21 8.44
CA VAL A 417 29.49 -14.84 7.02
C VAL A 417 28.20 -15.17 6.26
N GLY A 418 27.54 -16.27 6.61
CA GLY A 418 26.26 -16.69 6.04
C GLY A 418 25.10 -15.73 6.32
N LEU A 419 25.20 -14.84 7.32
CA LEU A 419 24.20 -13.79 7.54
C LEU A 419 24.12 -12.81 6.38
N GLN A 420 25.23 -12.61 5.64
CA GLN A 420 25.32 -11.62 4.55
C GLN A 420 24.91 -10.19 4.99
N ASP A 421 25.00 -9.90 6.28
CA ASP A 421 24.58 -8.64 6.88
C ASP A 421 25.74 -7.63 6.87
N PRO A 422 25.59 -6.43 6.27
CA PRO A 422 26.66 -5.44 6.20
C PRO A 422 27.25 -5.03 7.55
N TYR A 423 26.46 -5.08 8.62
CA TYR A 423 26.98 -4.75 9.96
C TYR A 423 27.86 -5.86 10.54
N CYS A 424 27.65 -7.12 10.14
CA CYS A 424 28.23 -8.27 10.84
C CYS A 424 29.51 -8.77 10.18
N ALA A 425 30.57 -8.90 10.97
CA ALA A 425 31.83 -9.52 10.57
C ALA A 425 32.34 -10.48 11.65
N TRP A 426 33.03 -11.54 11.22
CA TRP A 426 33.63 -12.49 12.14
C TRP A 426 35.01 -12.02 12.60
N ASN A 427 35.18 -11.84 13.91
CA ASN A 427 36.47 -11.55 14.52
C ASN A 427 37.19 -12.88 14.82
N GLN A 428 38.35 -13.08 14.19
CA GLN A 428 39.12 -14.33 14.31
C GLN A 428 39.79 -14.49 15.69
N GLU A 429 40.18 -13.39 16.33
CA GLU A 429 40.87 -13.39 17.63
C GLU A 429 39.87 -13.70 18.75
N MET A 430 38.74 -12.99 18.76
CA MET A 430 37.68 -13.18 19.77
C MET A 430 36.82 -14.41 19.49
N LYS A 431 36.88 -14.98 18.28
CA LYS A 431 36.02 -16.08 17.81
C LYS A 431 34.52 -15.76 17.98
N GLN A 432 34.15 -14.54 17.64
CA GLN A 432 32.78 -14.02 17.78
C GLN A 432 32.35 -13.24 16.55
N CYS A 433 31.04 -13.28 16.27
CA CYS A 433 30.42 -12.44 15.26
C CYS A 433 30.01 -11.11 15.89
N LEU A 434 30.62 -10.02 15.44
CA LEU A 434 30.45 -8.68 16.03
C LEU A 434 29.98 -7.70 14.96
N SER A 435 29.45 -6.57 15.41
CA SER A 435 29.23 -5.42 14.53
C SER A 435 30.57 -4.74 14.30
N ALA A 436 31.11 -4.82 13.08
CA ALA A 436 32.46 -4.33 12.81
C ALA A 436 32.70 -4.02 11.32
N GLU A 437 33.48 -2.96 11.07
CA GLU A 437 33.97 -2.57 9.73
C GLU A 437 35.24 -3.35 9.31
N THR A 438 35.68 -4.29 10.16
CA THR A 438 36.85 -5.17 9.94
C THR A 438 36.53 -6.58 10.41
N GLY A 439 37.20 -7.57 9.81
CA GLY A 439 36.98 -8.99 10.09
C GLY A 439 36.64 -9.77 8.83
N LEU A 440 36.28 -11.05 8.99
CA LEU A 440 35.88 -11.89 7.87
C LEU A 440 34.41 -11.66 7.54
N GLN A 441 34.13 -11.29 6.30
CA GLN A 441 32.79 -11.07 5.79
C GLN A 441 32.75 -11.38 4.29
N SER A 442 31.60 -11.84 3.80
CA SER A 442 31.34 -12.00 2.37
C SER A 442 29.85 -11.84 2.11
N ILE A 443 29.41 -10.62 1.84
CA ILE A 443 27.99 -10.29 1.67
C ILE A 443 27.43 -10.91 0.39
N ILE A 444 28.20 -10.87 -0.70
CA ILE A 444 27.74 -11.35 -2.01
C ILE A 444 27.53 -12.88 -1.98
N THR A 445 28.54 -13.64 -1.56
CA THR A 445 28.50 -15.11 -1.64
C THR A 445 28.01 -15.79 -0.37
N GLY A 446 28.07 -15.11 0.79
CA GLY A 446 27.76 -15.73 2.10
C GLY A 446 28.76 -16.79 2.52
N LYS A 447 29.91 -16.90 1.84
CA LYS A 447 30.98 -17.86 2.14
C LYS A 447 32.34 -17.17 2.09
N HIS A 448 33.23 -17.52 3.00
CA HIS A 448 34.58 -16.98 3.07
C HIS A 448 35.59 -18.11 3.26
N GLY A 449 36.65 -18.16 2.44
CA GLY A 449 37.60 -19.29 2.43
C GLY A 449 38.33 -19.52 3.75
N SER A 450 38.53 -18.45 4.55
CA SER A 450 39.13 -18.55 5.88
C SER A 450 38.21 -19.15 6.95
N CYS A 451 36.89 -19.23 6.69
CA CYS A 451 35.98 -20.00 7.53
C CYS A 451 36.11 -21.46 7.10
N LYS A 452 36.88 -22.25 7.86
CA LYS A 452 36.86 -23.70 7.72
C LYS A 452 35.42 -24.16 7.95
N GLU A 453 34.85 -24.92 7.02
CA GLU A 453 33.66 -25.71 7.36
C GLU A 453 34.09 -26.58 8.54
N ILE A 454 33.43 -26.40 9.69
CA ILE A 454 33.47 -27.45 10.69
C ILE A 454 32.68 -28.55 10.00
N ASP A 455 33.38 -29.49 9.35
CA ASP A 455 32.82 -30.78 9.00
C ASP A 455 32.00 -31.20 10.22
N ALA A 456 30.71 -31.41 9.98
CA ALA A 456 29.76 -31.81 11.00
C ALA A 456 30.46 -32.76 11.96
N VAL A 457 30.62 -32.33 13.22
CA VAL A 457 31.00 -33.23 14.30
C VAL A 457 30.07 -34.41 14.13
N ASN A 458 30.65 -35.58 13.81
CA ASN A 458 29.97 -36.84 13.57
C ASN A 458 28.64 -36.84 14.29
N GLU A 459 27.54 -36.65 13.55
CA GLU A 459 26.26 -37.12 14.04
C GLU A 459 26.48 -38.60 14.29
N VAL A 460 26.64 -38.94 15.56
CA VAL A 460 26.44 -40.29 16.03
C VAL A 460 25.01 -40.58 15.64
N THR A 461 24.85 -41.25 14.50
CA THR A 461 23.59 -41.81 14.03
C THR A 461 22.93 -42.47 15.24
N PRO A 462 21.83 -41.93 15.79
CA PRO A 462 21.07 -42.67 16.77
C PRO A 462 20.55 -43.88 16.03
N THR A 463 20.92 -45.06 16.50
CA THR A 463 20.33 -46.31 16.06
C THR A 463 18.81 -46.15 16.19
N PRO A 464 18.01 -46.42 15.14
CA PRO A 464 16.57 -46.25 15.24
C PRO A 464 16.04 -47.27 16.25
N GLU A 465 15.59 -46.79 17.41
CA GLU A 465 14.69 -47.57 18.26
C GLU A 465 13.41 -47.88 17.48
N PRO A 466 12.89 -49.12 17.52
CA PRO A 466 11.66 -49.45 16.85
C PRO A 466 10.50 -48.66 17.46
N LEU A 467 9.75 -47.96 16.60
CA LEU A 467 8.46 -47.38 16.97
C LEU A 467 7.53 -48.47 17.56
N PRO A 468 6.80 -48.18 18.65
CA PRO A 468 5.79 -49.10 19.14
C PRO A 468 4.70 -49.28 18.08
N VAL A 469 4.42 -50.53 17.78
CA VAL A 469 3.36 -50.97 16.87
C VAL A 469 2.03 -50.38 17.31
N LEU A 470 1.41 -49.61 16.42
CA LEU A 470 0.05 -49.11 16.57
C LEU A 470 -0.90 -50.32 16.66
N THR A 471 -1.39 -50.62 17.85
CA THR A 471 -2.48 -51.58 18.05
C THR A 471 -3.70 -51.08 17.30
N LYS A 472 -4.23 -51.90 16.40
CA LYS A 472 -5.45 -51.63 15.63
C LYS A 472 -6.61 -51.33 16.58
N CYS A 473 -7.18 -50.14 16.50
CA CYS A 473 -8.51 -49.88 17.04
C CYS A 473 -9.56 -50.55 16.13
N THR A 474 -10.21 -51.58 16.66
CA THR A 474 -11.44 -52.18 16.11
C THR A 474 -12.63 -51.28 16.41
N CYS A 475 -13.42 -50.94 15.40
CA CYS A 475 -14.73 -50.30 15.57
C CYS A 475 -15.73 -51.31 16.16
N PRO A 476 -16.61 -50.91 17.09
CA PRO A 476 -17.79 -51.70 17.45
C PRO A 476 -18.82 -51.65 16.32
N PRO A 477 -19.60 -52.72 16.10
CA PRO A 477 -20.61 -52.76 15.06
C PRO A 477 -21.82 -51.88 15.42
N SER A 478 -22.37 -51.17 14.43
CA SER A 478 -23.68 -50.53 14.54
C SER A 478 -24.78 -51.60 14.56
N PRO A 479 -25.76 -51.53 15.48
CA PRO A 479 -26.93 -52.39 15.42
C PRO A 479 -27.95 -51.84 14.41
N GLY A 480 -28.49 -52.74 13.60
CA GLY A 480 -29.50 -52.46 12.59
C GLY A 480 -30.88 -52.14 13.18
N ILE A 481 -31.64 -51.39 12.41
CA ILE A 481 -33.08 -51.15 12.57
C ILE A 481 -33.81 -52.35 12.00
N GLU A 482 -34.69 -52.99 12.78
CA GLU A 482 -36.01 -53.46 12.31
C GLU A 482 -37.03 -53.33 13.44
N ASP A 483 -38.24 -52.97 13.02
CA ASP A 483 -39.36 -52.47 13.81
C ASP A 483 -40.24 -53.56 14.46
N PHE A 484 -41.02 -53.07 15.44
CA PHE A 484 -42.44 -53.34 15.74
C PHE A 484 -42.86 -54.27 16.92
N LYS A 485 -43.52 -53.59 17.89
CA LYS A 485 -44.63 -53.96 18.81
C LYS A 485 -44.28 -54.87 20.00
N GLU A 486 -44.83 -54.71 21.22
CA GLU A 486 -45.96 -53.94 21.75
C GLU A 486 -45.78 -53.75 23.29
N ASN A 487 -46.27 -52.60 23.79
CA ASN A 487 -46.53 -52.08 25.16
C ASN A 487 -46.96 -53.05 26.30
N PRO A 488 -47.30 -52.61 27.55
CA PRO A 488 -47.00 -51.39 28.35
C PRO A 488 -46.74 -51.62 29.89
N GLY A 489 -46.45 -50.52 30.61
CA GLY A 489 -46.77 -50.33 32.04
C GLY A 489 -45.57 -50.56 32.98
N THR A 490 -45.32 -49.84 34.07
CA THR A 490 -46.01 -48.88 34.96
C THR A 490 -44.87 -48.42 35.91
N GLY A 491 -44.72 -47.14 36.24
CA GLY A 491 -45.25 -46.58 37.48
C GLY A 491 -44.30 -46.71 38.68
N ASN A 492 -43.90 -45.54 39.23
CA ASN A 492 -43.55 -45.23 40.64
C ASN A 492 -42.07 -44.96 41.01
N GLU A 493 -41.82 -43.66 41.26
CA GLU A 493 -41.19 -43.02 42.46
C GLU A 493 -41.07 -43.86 43.75
N PRO A 494 -40.40 -43.40 44.85
CA PRO A 494 -39.67 -42.13 45.10
C PRO A 494 -38.36 -42.30 45.93
N ASP A 495 -37.89 -41.17 46.47
CA ASP A 495 -37.02 -40.93 47.65
C ASP A 495 -35.53 -40.63 47.40
N LYS A 496 -34.82 -39.81 48.17
CA LYS A 496 -34.98 -38.56 48.95
C LYS A 496 -33.61 -38.34 49.62
N ALA A 497 -33.19 -37.08 49.76
CA ALA A 497 -32.16 -36.56 50.69
C ALA A 497 -30.67 -36.83 50.38
N THR A 498 -29.68 -36.03 50.79
CA THR A 498 -29.43 -34.57 50.96
C THR A 498 -27.91 -34.46 51.25
N GLU A 499 -27.30 -33.27 51.06
CA GLU A 499 -26.05 -32.75 51.70
C GLU A 499 -24.69 -33.31 51.19
N THR A 500 -23.60 -32.56 50.95
CA THR A 500 -23.15 -31.19 51.29
C THR A 500 -21.93 -30.78 50.41
N PRO A 501 -21.64 -29.46 50.21
CA PRO A 501 -20.44 -28.89 49.55
C PRO A 501 -19.42 -28.33 50.58
N PRO A 502 -18.20 -27.84 50.23
CA PRO A 502 -17.96 -26.41 49.87
C PRO A 502 -16.69 -26.23 48.96
N LYS A 503 -16.16 -25.08 48.53
CA LYS A 503 -15.85 -23.79 49.18
C LYS A 503 -15.11 -22.90 48.17
N GLU A 504 -15.37 -21.59 48.11
CA GLU A 504 -14.37 -20.58 47.68
C GLU A 504 -14.72 -19.23 48.35
N PRO A 505 -13.74 -18.37 48.72
CA PRO A 505 -13.99 -17.31 49.70
C PRO A 505 -14.10 -15.89 49.13
N THR A 506 -15.09 -15.17 49.68
CA THR A 506 -15.09 -13.76 50.19
C THR A 506 -14.84 -12.60 49.21
N SER A 507 -15.54 -11.45 49.25
CA SER A 507 -16.35 -10.78 50.29
C SER A 507 -17.28 -9.70 49.69
N ASP A 508 -18.47 -9.57 50.31
CA ASP A 508 -19.36 -8.40 50.54
C ASP A 508 -19.96 -7.64 49.34
N GLU A 509 -21.20 -7.96 48.93
CA GLU A 509 -22.53 -7.53 49.44
C GLU A 509 -22.94 -6.09 49.06
N ILE A 510 -24.01 -5.95 48.25
CA ILE A 510 -25.26 -5.23 48.56
C ILE A 510 -26.34 -5.64 47.53
N LYS A 511 -27.52 -5.99 48.08
CA LYS A 511 -28.71 -6.64 47.50
C LYS A 511 -29.56 -5.77 46.56
N CYS A 512 -30.25 -6.44 45.64
CA CYS A 512 -31.57 -6.01 45.12
C CYS A 512 -32.68 -6.82 45.84
N PRO A 513 -33.88 -6.27 46.09
CA PRO A 513 -35.06 -7.04 46.49
C PRO A 513 -35.96 -7.41 45.30
N ILE A 514 -36.67 -8.53 45.49
CA ILE A 514 -37.73 -9.11 44.65
C ILE A 514 -39.09 -8.53 45.08
N ASP A 515 -40.12 -8.74 44.26
CA ASP A 515 -41.55 -9.03 44.56
C ASP A 515 -42.45 -8.27 43.56
N GLU A 516 -43.62 -8.70 43.07
CA GLU A 516 -44.39 -9.95 43.00
C GLU A 516 -45.58 -9.65 42.04
N GLU A 517 -46.18 -10.72 41.47
CA GLU A 517 -47.58 -10.91 41.03
C GLU A 517 -48.34 -9.97 40.04
N GLY A 518 -49.17 -10.56 39.15
CA GLY A 518 -50.33 -9.87 38.56
C GLY A 518 -50.88 -10.33 37.19
N GLN A 519 -51.67 -11.41 37.19
CA GLN A 519 -52.85 -11.78 36.35
C GLN A 519 -53.18 -11.20 34.94
N ILE A 520 -53.46 -12.16 34.04
CA ILE A 520 -54.64 -12.35 33.13
C ILE A 520 -54.91 -11.37 31.97
N GLY A 521 -54.96 -11.93 30.75
CA GLY A 521 -55.68 -11.38 29.60
C GLY A 521 -55.59 -12.27 28.35
N ALA A 522 -56.64 -13.05 28.08
CA ALA A 522 -56.75 -13.97 26.94
C ALA A 522 -57.07 -13.25 25.62
N ALA A 523 -56.52 -13.73 24.50
CA ALA A 523 -57.19 -13.69 23.19
C ALA A 523 -56.59 -14.73 22.22
N GLN A 524 -57.49 -15.46 21.55
CA GLN A 524 -57.24 -16.51 20.57
C GLN A 524 -56.19 -16.15 19.51
N GLN A 525 -55.29 -17.10 19.22
CA GLN A 525 -54.69 -17.24 17.90
C GLN A 525 -55.06 -18.60 17.29
N THR A 526 -55.80 -18.49 16.21
CA THR A 526 -56.17 -19.53 15.26
C THR A 526 -54.93 -20.17 14.65
N VAL A 527 -54.96 -21.50 14.61
CA VAL A 527 -54.07 -22.38 13.87
C VAL A 527 -54.01 -21.98 12.40
N GLN A 528 -52.81 -21.81 11.83
CA GLN A 528 -52.58 -22.15 10.43
C GLN A 528 -51.12 -22.52 10.09
N ALA A 529 -50.99 -23.82 9.75
CA ALA A 529 -50.05 -24.47 8.85
C ALA A 529 -48.54 -24.17 8.97
N GLY A 530 -47.83 -25.13 9.55
CA GLY A 530 -46.36 -25.22 9.48
C GLY A 530 -45.88 -25.49 8.06
N GLY A 531 -45.18 -24.50 7.48
CA GLY A 531 -44.20 -24.68 6.43
C GLY A 531 -42.80 -24.59 7.03
N THR A 532 -41.84 -25.36 6.50
CA THR A 532 -40.44 -25.30 6.96
C THR A 532 -39.88 -23.88 6.72
N ALA A 533 -38.99 -23.41 7.60
CA ALA A 533 -38.43 -22.05 7.54
C ALA A 533 -37.81 -21.67 6.18
N LEU A 534 -37.42 -22.66 5.38
CA LEU A 534 -36.87 -22.49 4.04
C LEU A 534 -37.92 -22.03 3.01
N GLU A 535 -39.15 -22.55 3.08
CA GLU A 535 -40.25 -22.19 2.17
C GLU A 535 -40.67 -20.72 2.36
N ILE A 536 -40.66 -20.24 3.61
CA ILE A 536 -40.99 -18.84 3.95
C ILE A 536 -39.93 -17.88 3.41
N VAL A 537 -38.65 -18.26 3.48
CA VAL A 537 -37.55 -17.44 2.95
C VAL A 537 -37.59 -17.40 1.43
N ILE A 538 -37.86 -18.53 0.76
CA ILE A 538 -37.95 -18.59 -0.70
C ILE A 538 -39.13 -17.74 -1.20
N THR A 539 -40.29 -17.87 -0.58
CA THR A 539 -41.46 -17.05 -0.95
C THR A 539 -41.23 -15.56 -0.69
N ALA A 540 -40.58 -15.18 0.42
CA ALA A 540 -40.24 -13.79 0.70
C ALA A 540 -39.27 -13.18 -0.33
N VAL A 541 -38.26 -13.94 -0.77
CA VAL A 541 -37.30 -13.47 -1.79
C VAL A 541 -37.98 -13.31 -3.15
N ILE A 542 -38.84 -14.26 -3.55
CA ILE A 542 -39.58 -14.18 -4.82
C ILE A 542 -40.51 -12.96 -4.81
N VAL A 543 -41.23 -12.74 -3.72
CA VAL A 543 -42.13 -11.57 -3.58
C VAL A 543 -41.34 -10.26 -3.63
N SER A 544 -40.18 -10.18 -2.97
CA SER A 544 -39.31 -9.00 -3.01
C SER A 544 -38.83 -8.66 -4.43
N ILE A 545 -38.48 -9.67 -5.23
CA ILE A 545 -38.04 -9.47 -6.62
C ILE A 545 -39.18 -8.95 -7.48
N ILE A 546 -40.38 -9.55 -7.34
CA ILE A 546 -41.57 -9.13 -8.11
C ILE A 546 -41.96 -7.69 -7.77
N VAL A 547 -41.98 -7.33 -6.47
CA VAL A 547 -42.30 -5.97 -6.03
C VAL A 547 -41.29 -4.95 -6.58
N SER A 548 -39.99 -5.29 -6.57
CA SER A 548 -38.94 -4.43 -7.09
C SER A 548 -39.06 -4.20 -8.59
N LEU A 549 -39.42 -5.24 -9.36
CA LEU A 549 -39.65 -5.13 -10.81
C LEU A 549 -40.87 -4.28 -11.13
N VAL A 550 -41.95 -4.42 -10.37
CA VAL A 550 -43.17 -3.63 -10.55
C VAL A 550 -42.91 -2.16 -10.24
N ILE A 551 -42.22 -1.85 -9.13
CA ILE A 551 -41.85 -0.48 -8.78
C ILE A 551 -40.90 0.11 -9.83
N GLY A 552 -39.90 -0.66 -10.28
CA GLY A 552 -38.99 -0.26 -11.36
C GLY A 552 -39.72 0.03 -12.67
N PHE A 553 -40.73 -0.77 -13.02
CA PHE A 553 -41.57 -0.55 -14.20
C PHE A 553 -42.39 0.74 -14.09
N PHE A 554 -43.00 1.03 -12.94
CA PHE A 554 -43.77 2.28 -12.75
C PHE A 554 -42.88 3.53 -12.74
N ILE A 555 -41.70 3.46 -12.13
CA ILE A 555 -40.72 4.56 -12.15
C ILE A 555 -40.20 4.76 -13.58
N GLY A 556 -39.84 3.68 -14.28
CA GLY A 556 -39.41 3.72 -15.67
C GLY A 556 -40.49 4.25 -16.61
N TYR A 557 -41.74 3.84 -16.42
CA TYR A 557 -42.88 4.32 -17.20
C TYR A 557 -43.15 5.81 -16.98
N LYS A 558 -43.05 6.30 -15.73
CA LYS A 558 -43.14 7.73 -15.42
C LYS A 558 -42.00 8.54 -16.05
N PHE A 559 -40.76 8.04 -16.01
CA PHE A 559 -39.61 8.69 -16.65
C PHE A 559 -39.71 8.67 -18.19
N HIS A 560 -40.24 7.60 -18.78
CA HIS A 560 -40.47 7.51 -20.22
C HIS A 560 -41.59 8.47 -20.69
N SER A 561 -42.69 8.55 -19.94
CA SER A 561 -43.83 9.43 -20.25
C SER A 561 -43.47 10.92 -20.09
N CYS A 562 -42.53 11.28 -19.20
CA CYS A 562 -42.00 12.64 -19.07
C CYS A 562 -40.97 13.03 -20.14
N ARG A 563 -40.51 12.09 -20.98
CA ARG A 563 -39.52 12.34 -22.05
C ARG A 563 -40.14 12.50 -23.44
N GLY A 564 -41.46 12.35 -23.58
CA GLY A 564 -42.19 12.49 -24.85
C GLY A 564 -42.47 13.93 -25.31
N GLY A 565 -41.75 14.92 -24.79
CA GLY A 565 -42.02 16.34 -25.02
C GLY A 565 -40.77 17.19 -25.24
N ARG A 566 -39.74 16.67 -25.93
CA ARG A 566 -38.69 17.50 -26.54
C ARG A 566 -37.80 16.66 -27.46
N GLU A 567 -37.55 17.25 -28.64
CA GLU A 567 -36.56 16.90 -29.67
C GLU A 567 -36.95 15.85 -30.72
N SER A 568 -37.46 16.40 -31.83
CA SER A 568 -37.25 15.93 -33.19
C SER A 568 -35.78 16.09 -33.61
N ASP A 569 -35.32 15.11 -34.39
CA ASP A 569 -34.18 15.09 -35.34
C ASP A 569 -32.77 15.26 -34.72
N VAL A 570 -31.89 14.24 -34.71
CA VAL A 570 -31.21 13.66 -35.90
C VAL A 570 -30.85 12.17 -35.68
N PHE A 571 -31.29 11.31 -36.62
CA PHE A 571 -30.78 9.94 -36.89
C PHE A 571 -29.50 10.04 -37.77
N TYR A 572 -28.43 9.24 -37.63
CA TYR A 572 -28.36 7.82 -38.02
C TYR A 572 -27.14 7.06 -37.44
N GLU A 573 -27.42 5.78 -37.14
CA GLU A 573 -26.63 4.53 -37.23
C GLU A 573 -25.21 4.37 -36.68
N VAL A 574 -25.15 3.51 -35.66
CA VAL A 574 -24.04 2.63 -35.32
C VAL A 574 -24.16 1.36 -36.16
N SER A 575 -23.31 1.21 -37.18
CA SER A 575 -23.12 -0.06 -37.88
C SER A 575 -21.74 -0.12 -38.55
N SER A 576 -20.70 -0.44 -37.77
CA SER A 576 -19.52 -1.21 -38.21
C SER A 576 -18.42 -1.23 -37.13
N LEU A 577 -18.59 -2.08 -36.12
CA LEU A 577 -17.44 -2.64 -35.42
C LEU A 577 -17.07 -3.95 -36.13
N GLN A 578 -15.77 -4.15 -36.36
CA GLN A 578 -15.09 -5.30 -36.98
C GLN A 578 -14.75 -5.19 -38.47
N ARG A 579 -13.61 -4.55 -38.76
CA ARG A 579 -12.58 -5.09 -39.69
C ARG A 579 -11.33 -4.23 -39.61
N GLY A 580 -10.18 -4.84 -39.32
CA GLY A 580 -8.89 -4.17 -39.49
C GLY A 580 -7.84 -4.44 -38.41
N ARG A 581 -7.66 -5.69 -37.98
CA ARG A 581 -6.39 -6.13 -37.40
C ARG A 581 -5.79 -7.16 -38.35
N ASN A 582 -4.69 -6.79 -39.01
CA ASN A 582 -3.55 -7.62 -39.41
C ASN A 582 -2.82 -6.99 -40.60
N ARG A 583 -1.73 -6.26 -40.33
CA ARG A 583 -0.52 -6.30 -41.16
C ARG A 583 0.70 -6.34 -40.24
N LEU A 584 1.45 -7.42 -40.39
CA LEU A 584 2.75 -7.70 -39.82
C LEU A 584 3.84 -6.81 -40.45
N SER A 585 4.85 -6.45 -39.67
CA SER A 585 6.29 -6.54 -40.00
C SER A 585 7.06 -6.12 -38.74
N SER A 586 7.65 -7.06 -38.00
CA SER A 586 9.02 -7.57 -38.18
C SER A 586 10.09 -6.48 -38.05
N GLY A 587 10.87 -6.61 -36.98
CA GLY A 587 12.09 -5.87 -36.67
C GLY A 587 12.69 -6.43 -35.39
N ASP A 588 13.70 -7.28 -35.55
CA ASP A 588 14.37 -8.08 -34.53
C ASP A 588 15.14 -7.28 -33.46
N ASN A 589 15.02 -7.75 -32.20
CA ASN A 589 16.03 -8.09 -31.16
C ASN A 589 17.35 -7.28 -31.00
N PRO A 590 17.96 -7.13 -29.79
CA PRO A 590 18.54 -8.29 -29.08
C PRO A 590 18.71 -8.16 -27.54
N TYR A 591 18.28 -9.15 -26.74
CA TYR A 591 19.03 -9.59 -25.54
C TYR A 591 18.55 -10.96 -25.11
N PHE A 592 19.00 -12.03 -25.77
CA PHE A 592 19.24 -13.35 -25.17
C PHE A 592 20.10 -14.18 -26.13
N HIS A 593 21.40 -14.26 -25.86
CA HIS A 593 22.26 -15.32 -26.39
C HIS A 593 22.36 -16.41 -25.33
N THR A 594 21.74 -17.56 -25.59
CA THR A 594 22.18 -18.84 -25.03
C THR A 594 22.61 -19.72 -26.19
N ASP A 595 23.88 -20.12 -26.15
CA ASP A 595 24.59 -20.99 -27.09
C ASP A 595 23.81 -22.31 -27.32
N PRO A 596 23.40 -22.65 -28.56
CA PRO A 596 22.61 -23.84 -28.85
C PRO A 596 23.51 -24.96 -29.39
N LYS A 597 24.02 -25.82 -28.50
CA LYS A 597 24.72 -27.05 -28.95
C LYS A 597 24.22 -28.36 -28.36
N ASN A 598 23.07 -28.40 -27.70
CA ASN A 598 22.43 -29.68 -27.37
C ASN A 598 20.92 -29.52 -27.15
N MET A 599 20.13 -29.73 -28.20
CA MET A 599 18.79 -30.32 -28.04
C MET A 599 18.31 -30.95 -29.36
N PRO A 600 17.89 -32.22 -29.35
CA PRO A 600 17.26 -32.88 -30.48
C PRO A 600 15.73 -32.63 -30.47
N HIS A 601 15.21 -32.14 -31.60
CA HIS A 601 13.80 -31.98 -32.02
C HIS A 601 13.11 -30.61 -31.78
N PRO A 602 12.44 -30.04 -32.80
CA PRO A 602 11.66 -28.81 -32.67
C PRO A 602 10.29 -29.05 -31.99
N PRO A 603 9.75 -28.06 -31.25
CA PRO A 603 8.43 -28.19 -30.64
C PRO A 603 7.33 -28.12 -31.71
N LYS A 604 6.40 -29.08 -31.68
CA LYS A 604 5.23 -29.13 -32.57
C LYS A 604 4.21 -28.05 -32.18
N GLN A 605 3.78 -27.26 -33.15
CA GLN A 605 2.68 -26.29 -33.04
C GLN A 605 1.35 -27.03 -32.77
N MET A 606 0.64 -26.67 -31.70
CA MET A 606 -0.73 -27.14 -31.44
C MET A 606 -1.74 -26.24 -32.16
N ASN A 607 -2.41 -26.79 -33.17
CA ASN A 607 -3.54 -26.14 -33.83
C ASN A 607 -4.84 -26.46 -33.08
N TYR A 608 -5.49 -25.45 -32.51
CA TYR A 608 -6.85 -25.59 -31.97
C TYR A 608 -7.88 -25.40 -33.09
N VAL A 609 -8.69 -26.43 -33.34
CA VAL A 609 -9.87 -26.37 -34.22
C VAL A 609 -11.10 -26.16 -33.33
N VAL A 610 -11.76 -25.00 -33.46
CA VAL A 610 -13.03 -24.71 -32.78
C VAL A 610 -14.18 -25.11 -33.70
N ASN A 611 -14.95 -26.13 -33.30
CA ASN A 611 -16.17 -26.54 -33.99
C ASN A 611 -17.39 -25.78 -33.42
N LEU A 612 -17.96 -24.87 -34.21
CA LEU A 612 -19.24 -24.21 -33.92
C LEU A 612 -20.40 -25.05 -34.49
N LYS A 613 -21.28 -25.55 -33.63
CA LYS A 613 -22.57 -26.15 -34.04
C LYS A 613 -23.57 -25.02 -34.38
N SER A 614 -23.88 -24.87 -35.67
CA SER A 614 -25.11 -24.21 -36.14
C SER A 614 -26.12 -25.28 -36.52
N GLY A 615 -27.32 -25.24 -35.95
CA GLY A 615 -28.41 -26.15 -36.27
C GLY A 615 -29.39 -25.55 -37.27
N LYS A 616 -29.44 -26.10 -38.49
CA LYS A 616 -30.61 -26.58 -39.26
C LYS A 616 -30.28 -26.60 -40.76
N GLY A 617 -30.23 -27.82 -41.33
CA GLY A 617 -30.11 -28.05 -42.77
C GLY A 617 -29.55 -29.45 -43.07
N ASN A 618 -30.37 -30.30 -43.68
CA ASN A 618 -30.16 -31.73 -43.93
C ASN A 618 -28.84 -32.12 -44.64
N SER A 619 -28.15 -33.13 -44.11
CA SER A 619 -27.68 -34.35 -44.83
C SER A 619 -26.81 -35.18 -43.87
N GLY A 620 -27.13 -36.46 -43.75
CA GLY A 620 -26.54 -37.34 -42.74
C GLY A 620 -25.24 -37.97 -43.18
N VAL A 621 -24.35 -38.24 -42.21
CA VAL A 621 -23.50 -39.43 -42.11
C VAL A 621 -23.18 -39.64 -40.62
N GLU A 622 -23.36 -40.87 -40.14
CA GLU A 622 -23.01 -41.35 -38.80
C GLU A 622 -21.50 -41.29 -38.52
N THR A 623 -21.09 -41.08 -37.27
CA THR A 623 -20.19 -42.01 -36.54
C THR A 623 -19.96 -41.57 -35.07
N LYS A 624 -19.83 -42.60 -34.23
CA LYS A 624 -19.88 -42.67 -32.75
C LYS A 624 -18.62 -42.14 -32.02
N PRO A 625 -18.64 -41.98 -30.68
CA PRO A 625 -17.71 -41.14 -29.93
C PRO A 625 -16.50 -41.92 -29.38
N VAL A 626 -15.39 -41.21 -29.14
CA VAL A 626 -14.29 -41.70 -28.27
C VAL A 626 -14.04 -40.70 -27.15
N THR A 627 -14.34 -41.18 -25.95
CA THR A 627 -13.99 -40.63 -24.64
C THR A 627 -12.48 -40.60 -24.41
N LYS A 628 -11.94 -39.51 -23.86
CA LYS A 628 -11.06 -39.55 -22.68
C LYS A 628 -10.77 -38.16 -22.14
N SER A 629 -11.13 -38.00 -20.87
CA SER A 629 -10.82 -36.91 -19.95
C SER A 629 -9.33 -36.80 -19.65
N ASN A 630 -8.82 -35.57 -19.51
CA ASN A 630 -7.84 -35.23 -18.48
C ASN A 630 -8.08 -33.79 -18.04
N LYS A 631 -8.45 -33.64 -16.76
CA LYS A 631 -8.55 -32.36 -16.06
C LYS A 631 -7.13 -31.94 -15.66
N VAL A 632 -6.78 -30.68 -15.90
CA VAL A 632 -5.67 -30.01 -15.22
C VAL A 632 -6.29 -28.89 -14.39
N TYR A 633 -6.02 -28.92 -13.10
CA TYR A 633 -6.37 -27.87 -12.15
C TYR A 633 -5.29 -26.78 -12.20
N LEU A 634 -5.71 -25.52 -12.17
CA LEU A 634 -4.86 -24.37 -11.83
C LEU A 634 -5.24 -23.89 -10.44
#